data_AF-A0A191TJD7-F1
#
_entry.id   AF-A0A191TJD7-F1
#
_cell.length_a   1.000
_cell.length_b   1.000
_cell.length_c   1.000
_cell.angle_alpha   90.00
_cell.angle_beta   90.00
_cell.angle_gamma   90.00
#
_symmetry.space_group_name_H-M   'P 1'
#
loop_
_entity.id
_entity.type
_entity.pdbx_description
1 polymer ?
#
loop_
_entity_poly.entity_id
_entity_poly.type
_entity_poly.pdbx_seq_one_letter_code
_entity_poly.pdbx_strand_id
1 'polypeptide(L)'
;MFIIKFYDKNHSGKNKYAVLTNQGDVRNILMTNFNLLQILLSEYPTASFCFMGERRYYKDKEHGQLLVEDAENNIRYRVYKLFVQQEEIQNYLNAHFIQKYKDSISGYLFLNRNNRLCTSLSLYEDNIRDMLGREFPEIRFLD
;
A
#
# COMPACT_ATOMS: atom_id res chain seq x y z
N MET A 1 0.17 -14.90 -3.20
CA MET A 1 0.06 -13.51 -2.70
C MET A 1 1.29 -12.77 -3.16
N PHE A 2 1.12 -11.58 -3.74
CA PHE A 2 2.21 -10.81 -4.33
C PHE A 2 2.58 -9.65 -3.41
N ILE A 3 3.88 -9.37 -3.27
CA ILE A 3 4.39 -8.18 -2.62
C ILE A 3 5.10 -7.37 -3.68
N ILE A 4 4.61 -6.16 -3.95
CA ILE A 4 5.20 -5.26 -4.92
C ILE A 4 5.81 -4.08 -4.16
N LYS A 5 7.14 -4.02 -4.11
CA LYS A 5 7.89 -2.94 -3.46
C LYS A 5 8.63 -2.14 -4.53
N PHE A 6 8.26 -0.87 -4.72
CA PHE A 6 8.99 0.02 -5.60
C PHE A 6 10.15 0.65 -4.85
N TYR A 7 11.36 0.36 -5.30
CA TYR A 7 12.56 1.07 -4.90
C TYR A 7 13.52 1.11 -6.09
N ASP A 8 14.26 2.21 -6.21
CA ASP A 8 15.40 2.26 -7.13
C ASP A 8 16.50 1.40 -6.52
N LYS A 9 16.81 0.27 -7.17
CA LYS A 9 17.85 -0.65 -6.74
C LYS A 9 19.24 0.01 -6.74
N ASN A 10 19.44 1.05 -7.55
CA ASN A 10 20.74 1.66 -7.80
C ASN A 10 20.95 2.99 -7.08
N HIS A 11 19.99 3.45 -6.27
CA HIS A 11 20.06 4.79 -5.69
C HIS A 11 20.18 4.76 -4.16
N SER A 12 21.38 5.14 -3.68
CA SER A 12 21.77 5.19 -2.27
C SER A 12 21.40 6.51 -1.57
N GLY A 13 20.74 7.44 -2.26
CA GLY A 13 20.40 8.77 -1.74
C GLY A 13 19.06 8.84 -1.01
N LYS A 14 18.95 9.78 -0.04
CA LYS A 14 17.68 10.08 0.68
C LYS A 14 16.53 10.55 -0.23
N ASN A 15 16.86 10.99 -1.46
CA ASN A 15 15.92 11.48 -2.46
C ASN A 15 15.52 10.43 -3.52
N LYS A 16 15.72 9.14 -3.27
CA LYS A 16 15.50 8.08 -4.27
C LYS A 16 14.13 8.10 -4.96
N TYR A 17 13.10 8.45 -4.22
CA TYR A 17 11.74 8.60 -4.75
C TYR A 17 11.54 9.89 -5.54
N ALA A 18 12.24 10.98 -5.22
CA ALA A 18 12.14 12.23 -5.97
C ALA A 18 12.84 12.16 -7.35
N VAL A 19 13.89 11.33 -7.45
CA VAL A 19 14.67 11.11 -8.67
C VAL A 19 13.98 10.12 -9.63
N LEU A 20 13.40 9.03 -9.11
CA LEU A 20 12.63 8.05 -9.91
C LEU A 20 11.43 8.65 -10.65
N THR A 21 10.85 9.73 -10.12
CA THR A 21 9.50 10.18 -10.47
C THR A 21 9.53 11.53 -11.17
N ASN A 22 10.70 11.91 -11.68
CA ASN A 22 10.94 13.15 -12.44
C ASN A 22 10.33 14.39 -11.76
N GLN A 23 10.68 14.63 -10.48
CA GLN A 23 10.05 15.61 -9.58
C GLN A 23 8.54 15.45 -9.42
N GLY A 24 8.12 14.70 -8.39
CA GLY A 24 6.79 14.88 -7.81
C GLY A 24 5.61 14.32 -8.60
N ASP A 25 5.83 13.52 -9.65
CA ASP A 25 4.74 12.89 -10.40
C ASP A 25 4.18 11.64 -9.69
N VAL A 26 3.67 11.87 -8.48
CA VAL A 26 3.03 10.86 -7.64
C VAL A 26 1.87 10.19 -8.37
N ARG A 27 1.16 10.94 -9.22
CA ARG A 27 0.03 10.41 -9.99
C ARG A 27 0.48 9.30 -10.93
N ASN A 28 1.53 9.50 -11.73
CA ASN A 28 1.98 8.49 -12.68
C ASN A 28 2.56 7.24 -12.01
N ILE A 29 3.19 7.37 -10.84
CA ILE A 29 3.59 6.20 -10.04
C ILE A 29 2.37 5.39 -9.62
N LEU A 30 1.35 6.05 -9.08
CA LEU A 30 0.15 5.39 -8.59
C LEU A 30 -0.64 4.76 -9.74
N MET A 31 -0.70 5.42 -10.91
CA MET A 31 -1.24 4.82 -12.14
C MET A 31 -0.45 3.59 -12.58
N THR A 32 0.88 3.63 -12.52
CA THR A 32 1.72 2.47 -12.84
C THR A 32 1.44 1.30 -11.89
N ASN A 33 1.31 1.57 -10.58
CA ASN A 33 0.93 0.57 -9.59
C ASN A 33 -0.44 -0.04 -9.88
N PHE A 34 -1.41 0.81 -10.23
CA PHE A 34 -2.75 0.38 -10.57
C PHE A 34 -2.76 -0.48 -11.83
N ASN A 35 -2.05 -0.09 -12.89
CA ASN A 35 -1.92 -0.89 -14.11
C ASN A 35 -1.27 -2.25 -13.85
N LEU A 36 -0.25 -2.30 -12.98
CA LEU A 36 0.37 -3.56 -12.57
C LEU A 36 -0.59 -4.45 -11.79
N LEU A 37 -1.44 -3.88 -10.94
CA LEU A 37 -2.51 -4.64 -10.30
C LEU A 37 -3.44 -5.26 -11.36
N GLN A 38 -3.83 -4.51 -12.39
CA GLN A 38 -4.68 -5.03 -13.47
C GLN A 38 -4.03 -6.17 -14.25
N ILE A 39 -2.73 -6.04 -14.57
CA ILE A 39 -1.94 -7.09 -15.24
C ILE A 39 -1.83 -8.34 -14.34
N LEU A 40 -1.51 -8.16 -13.06
CA LEU A 40 -1.44 -9.29 -12.12
C LEU A 40 -2.80 -9.96 -11.94
N LEU A 41 -3.90 -9.21 -12.00
CA LEU A 41 -5.23 -9.79 -11.94
C LEU A 41 -5.58 -10.59 -13.20
N SER A 42 -5.10 -10.19 -14.39
CA SER A 42 -5.32 -10.97 -15.60
C SER A 42 -4.54 -12.30 -15.61
N GLU A 43 -3.33 -12.29 -15.06
CA GLU A 43 -2.51 -13.51 -14.92
C GLU A 43 -2.94 -14.39 -13.73
N TYR A 44 -3.42 -13.76 -12.65
CA TYR A 44 -3.84 -14.44 -11.42
C TYR A 44 -5.26 -13.98 -11.02
N PRO A 45 -6.32 -14.52 -11.66
CA PRO A 45 -7.69 -14.03 -11.51
C PRO A 45 -8.30 -14.12 -10.11
N THR A 46 -7.67 -14.85 -9.20
CA THR A 46 -8.08 -15.02 -7.80
C THR A 46 -7.19 -14.26 -6.81
N ALA A 47 -6.19 -13.52 -7.30
CA ALA A 47 -5.28 -12.75 -6.46
C ALA A 47 -6.00 -11.59 -5.78
N SER A 48 -5.74 -11.43 -4.48
CA SER A 48 -6.07 -10.24 -3.70
C SER A 48 -4.79 -9.42 -3.47
N PHE A 49 -4.97 -8.15 -3.16
CA PHE A 49 -3.86 -7.21 -3.01
C PHE A 49 -3.92 -6.48 -1.67
N CYS A 50 -2.76 -6.07 -1.19
CA CYS A 50 -2.59 -5.28 0.02
C CYS A 50 -1.62 -4.13 -0.26
N PHE A 51 -1.95 -2.95 0.24
CA PHE A 51 -1.12 -1.76 0.16
C PHE A 51 -0.96 -1.13 1.53
N MET A 52 0.15 -0.46 1.73
CA MET A 52 0.46 0.18 3.00
C MET A 52 1.28 1.44 2.76
N GLY A 53 0.89 2.53 3.42
CA GLY A 53 1.66 3.76 3.42
C GLY A 53 2.93 3.59 4.24
N GLU A 54 4.10 3.77 3.63
CA GLU A 54 5.36 3.78 4.38
C GLU A 54 5.54 5.11 5.13
N ARG A 55 5.92 5.01 6.40
CA ARG A 55 6.13 6.15 7.31
C ARG A 55 7.26 7.05 6.82
N ARG A 56 7.08 8.37 6.95
CA ARG A 56 8.15 9.33 6.68
C ARG A 56 9.11 9.44 7.85
N TYR A 57 10.41 9.43 7.54
CA TYR A 57 11.47 9.83 8.47
C TYR A 57 11.84 11.29 8.22
N TYR A 58 11.96 12.09 9.28
CA TYR A 58 12.35 13.50 9.18
C TYR A 58 13.22 13.92 10.36
N LYS A 59 14.04 14.96 10.17
CA LYS A 59 14.80 15.54 11.27
C LYS A 59 13.97 16.64 11.91
N ASP A 60 13.87 16.61 13.24
CA ASP A 60 13.43 17.75 14.00
C ASP A 60 14.37 18.93 13.74
N LYS A 61 13.79 20.10 13.46
CA LYS A 61 14.54 21.33 13.17
C LYS A 61 15.12 21.94 14.44
N GLU A 62 14.49 21.71 15.59
CA GLU A 62 14.90 22.30 16.86
C GLU A 62 16.00 21.48 17.54
N HIS A 63 15.82 20.16 17.64
CA HIS A 63 16.74 19.29 18.39
C HIS A 63 17.61 18.40 17.50
N GLY A 64 17.44 18.44 16.18
CA GLY A 64 18.21 17.63 15.21
C GLY A 64 17.93 16.13 15.26
N GLN A 65 16.97 15.69 16.08
CA GLN A 65 16.63 14.28 16.28
C GLN A 65 15.93 13.69 15.06
N LEU A 66 16.18 12.41 14.78
CA LEU A 66 15.44 11.68 13.75
C LEU A 66 14.09 11.27 14.32
N LEU A 67 13.02 11.83 13.75
CA LEU A 67 11.64 11.50 14.06
C LEU A 67 11.04 10.63 12.95
N VAL A 68 10.04 9.84 13.34
CA VAL A 68 9.28 8.98 12.44
C VAL A 68 7.82 9.37 12.55
N GLU A 69 7.17 9.63 11.41
CA GLU A 69 5.73 9.85 11.31
C GLU A 69 4.96 8.70 11.96
N ASP A 70 3.77 8.92 12.52
CA ASP A 70 2.98 7.85 13.11
C ASP A 70 2.62 6.74 12.10
N ALA A 71 2.41 5.53 12.61
CA ALA A 71 1.96 4.40 11.79
C ALA A 71 0.50 4.58 11.34
N GLU A 72 -0.30 5.26 12.15
CA GLU A 72 -1.69 5.57 11.85
C GLU A 72 -1.82 6.75 10.88
N ASN A 73 -2.69 6.61 9.88
CA ASN A 73 -3.11 7.66 8.95
C ASN A 73 -1.96 8.50 8.35
N ASN A 74 -0.86 7.87 7.97
CA ASN A 74 0.31 8.57 7.46
C ASN A 74 0.05 9.25 6.11
N ILE A 75 0.92 10.18 5.73
CA ILE A 75 0.73 11.03 4.54
C ILE A 75 0.62 10.23 3.25
N ARG A 76 1.39 9.14 3.11
CA ARG A 76 1.35 8.30 1.92
C ARG A 76 0.03 7.56 1.82
N TYR A 77 -0.44 6.99 2.92
CA TYR A 77 -1.75 6.36 3.01
C TYR A 77 -2.87 7.31 2.62
N ARG A 78 -2.87 8.54 3.15
CA ARG A 78 -3.85 9.56 2.78
C ARG A 78 -3.85 9.88 1.29
N VAL A 79 -2.66 10.02 0.70
CA VAL A 79 -2.52 10.24 -0.75
C VAL A 79 -3.03 9.04 -1.55
N TYR A 80 -2.73 7.82 -1.12
CA TYR A 80 -3.22 6.61 -1.76
C TYR A 80 -4.75 6.49 -1.64
N LYS A 81 -5.34 6.87 -0.49
CA LYS A 81 -6.80 6.97 -0.28
C LYS A 81 -7.47 7.80 -1.36
N LEU A 82 -6.95 9.02 -1.53
CA LEU A 82 -7.49 9.98 -2.50
C LEU A 82 -7.34 9.47 -3.92
N PHE A 83 -6.24 8.79 -4.23
CA PHE A 83 -6.04 8.19 -5.54
C PHE A 83 -7.05 7.08 -5.83
N VAL A 84 -7.23 6.12 -4.92
CA VAL A 84 -8.14 4.98 -5.15
C VAL A 84 -9.62 5.38 -5.18
N GLN A 85 -9.96 6.51 -4.56
CA GLN A 85 -11.31 7.09 -4.56
C GLN A 85 -11.70 7.79 -5.87
N GLN A 86 -10.80 7.95 -6.84
CA GLN A 86 -11.15 8.49 -8.16
C GLN A 86 -12.15 7.56 -8.85
N GLU A 87 -13.15 8.12 -9.53
CA GLU A 87 -14.30 7.38 -10.05
C GLU A 87 -13.93 6.16 -10.92
N GLU A 88 -13.06 6.36 -11.91
CA GLU A 88 -12.62 5.27 -12.82
C GLU A 88 -11.93 4.13 -12.06
N ILE A 89 -11.07 4.47 -11.10
CA ILE A 89 -10.35 3.50 -10.27
C ILE A 89 -11.33 2.77 -9.35
N GLN A 90 -12.23 3.52 -8.70
CA GLN A 90 -13.22 2.97 -7.79
C GLN A 90 -14.19 2.02 -8.52
N ASN A 91 -14.61 2.36 -9.74
CA ASN A 91 -15.46 1.51 -10.58
C ASN A 91 -14.79 0.17 -10.86
N TYR A 92 -13.52 0.19 -11.27
CA TYR A 92 -12.75 -1.04 -11.47
C TYR A 92 -12.59 -1.84 -10.17
N LEU A 93 -12.18 -1.19 -9.07
CA LEU A 93 -11.97 -1.87 -7.80
C LEU A 93 -13.27 -2.49 -7.26
N ASN A 94 -14.41 -1.83 -7.41
CA ASN A 94 -15.71 -2.35 -6.99
C ASN A 94 -16.12 -3.59 -7.79
N ALA A 95 -15.83 -3.63 -9.09
CA ALA A 95 -16.14 -4.76 -9.96
C ALA A 95 -15.38 -6.04 -9.56
N HIS A 96 -14.15 -5.91 -9.06
CA HIS A 96 -13.26 -7.05 -8.80
C HIS A 96 -13.05 -7.38 -7.33
N PHE A 97 -13.18 -6.40 -6.43
CA PHE A 97 -12.74 -6.52 -5.05
C PHE A 97 -13.76 -6.06 -4.02
N ILE A 98 -13.66 -6.62 -2.81
CA ILE A 98 -14.17 -6.07 -1.56
C ILE A 98 -13.01 -5.27 -0.94
N GLN A 99 -13.25 -4.01 -0.63
CA GLN A 99 -12.23 -3.10 -0.14
C GLN A 99 -12.31 -2.95 1.39
N LYS A 100 -11.18 -3.04 2.08
CA LYS A 100 -11.07 -2.80 3.53
C LYS A 100 -9.97 -1.79 3.80
N TYR A 101 -10.29 -0.82 4.64
CA TYR A 101 -9.39 0.22 5.09
C TYR A 101 -9.01 -0.04 6.54
N LYS A 102 -7.73 0.05 6.88
CA LYS A 102 -7.21 -0.10 8.24
C LYS A 102 -6.35 1.12 8.55
N ASP A 103 -6.99 2.20 9.01
CA ASP A 103 -6.32 3.48 9.25
C ASP A 103 -5.21 3.36 10.31
N SER A 104 -5.37 2.49 11.32
CA SER A 104 -4.40 2.26 12.41
C SER A 104 -3.01 1.79 11.96
N ILE A 105 -2.93 1.16 10.78
CA ILE A 105 -1.69 0.68 10.17
C ILE A 105 -1.42 1.34 8.82
N SER A 106 -2.23 2.35 8.45
CA SER A 106 -2.13 3.00 7.15
C SER A 106 -2.22 1.99 5.98
N GLY A 107 -3.17 1.05 6.05
CA GLY A 107 -3.28 -0.08 5.12
C GLY A 107 -4.60 -0.18 4.35
N TYR A 108 -4.52 -0.73 3.13
CA TYR A 108 -5.65 -1.07 2.25
C TYR A 108 -5.60 -2.54 1.86
N LEU A 109 -6.75 -3.21 1.91
CA LEU A 109 -6.91 -4.58 1.41
C LEU A 109 -7.94 -4.58 0.27
N PHE A 110 -7.57 -5.21 -0.85
CA PHE A 110 -8.44 -5.48 -1.99
C PHE A 110 -8.64 -6.98 -2.11
N LEU A 111 -9.73 -7.47 -1.52
CA LEU A 111 -10.04 -8.88 -1.41
C LEU A 111 -10.83 -9.31 -2.65
N ASN A 112 -10.28 -10.23 -3.42
CA ASN A 112 -10.87 -10.64 -4.68
C ASN A 112 -12.17 -11.40 -4.46
N ARG A 113 -13.24 -10.96 -5.14
CA ARG A 113 -14.58 -11.55 -5.03
C ARG A 113 -14.65 -13.00 -5.52
N ASN A 114 -13.78 -13.36 -6.46
CA ASN A 114 -13.70 -14.70 -7.05
C ASN A 114 -12.82 -15.66 -6.24
N ASN A 115 -12.14 -15.18 -5.20
CA ASN A 115 -11.33 -16.03 -4.36
C ASN A 115 -12.23 -16.83 -3.41
N ARG A 116 -12.29 -18.16 -3.58
CA ARG A 116 -13.14 -19.05 -2.75
C ARG A 116 -12.76 -19.04 -1.26
N LEU A 117 -11.54 -18.65 -0.91
CA LEU A 117 -11.12 -18.48 0.50
C LEU A 117 -11.68 -17.19 1.13
N CYS A 118 -12.27 -16.30 0.33
CA CYS A 118 -12.95 -15.08 0.78
C CYS A 118 -14.24 -15.37 1.57
N THR A 119 -14.70 -16.62 1.65
CA THR A 119 -15.83 -17.03 2.50
C THR A 119 -15.57 -16.83 3.99
N SER A 120 -14.31 -16.73 4.42
CA SER A 120 -13.94 -16.29 5.76
C SER A 120 -13.07 -15.04 5.65
N LEU A 121 -13.72 -13.88 5.53
CA LEU A 121 -13.06 -12.57 5.47
C LEU A 121 -12.06 -12.38 6.61
N SER A 122 -12.37 -12.86 7.82
CA SER A 122 -11.48 -12.82 8.99
C SER A 122 -10.20 -13.60 8.76
N LEU A 123 -10.29 -14.85 8.28
CA LEU A 123 -9.11 -15.68 7.99
C LEU A 123 -8.21 -15.03 6.93
N TYR A 124 -8.79 -14.35 5.95
CA TYR A 124 -8.02 -13.65 4.93
C TYR A 124 -7.35 -12.40 5.48
N GLU A 125 -8.05 -11.61 6.31
CA GLU A 125 -7.47 -10.47 7.01
C GLU A 125 -6.29 -10.90 7.90
N ASP A 126 -6.43 -12.01 8.62
CA ASP A 126 -5.37 -12.56 9.48
C ASP A 126 -4.16 -13.03 8.67
N ASN A 127 -4.36 -13.70 7.53
CA ASN A 127 -3.25 -14.13 6.66
C ASN A 127 -2.47 -12.94 6.08
N ILE A 128 -3.16 -11.85 5.71
CA ILE A 128 -2.50 -10.64 5.23
C ILE A 128 -1.79 -9.94 6.39
N ARG A 129 -2.43 -9.87 7.56
CA ARG A 129 -1.83 -9.31 8.78
C ARG A 129 -0.53 -10.04 9.12
N ASP A 130 -0.55 -11.36 9.17
CA ASP A 130 0.63 -12.19 9.44
C ASP A 130 1.73 -11.99 8.41
N MET A 131 1.37 -11.83 7.12
CA MET A 131 2.34 -11.52 6.08
C MET A 131 2.96 -10.14 6.30
N LEU A 132 2.15 -9.10 6.51
CA LEU A 132 2.64 -7.75 6.77
C LEU A 132 3.52 -7.71 8.02
N GLY A 133 3.14 -8.42 9.09
CA GLY A 133 3.93 -8.50 10.31
C GLY A 133 5.26 -9.23 10.14
N ARG A 134 5.36 -10.17 9.18
CA ARG A 134 6.63 -10.82 8.82
C ARG A 134 7.53 -9.95 7.96
N GLU A 135 6.96 -9.28 6.96
CA GLU A 135 7.70 -8.50 5.97
C GLU A 135 8.04 -7.08 6.45
N PHE A 136 7.22 -6.57 7.37
CA PHE A 136 7.37 -5.27 8.02
C PHE A 136 7.24 -5.45 9.55
N PRO A 137 8.23 -6.06 10.21
CA PRO A 137 8.18 -6.36 11.65
C PRO A 137 8.06 -5.13 12.54
N GLU A 138 8.39 -3.94 12.03
CA GLU A 138 8.14 -2.65 12.68
C GLU A 138 6.65 -2.27 12.77
N ILE A 139 5.78 -3.04 12.12
CA ILE A 139 4.32 -2.86 12.05
C ILE A 139 3.62 -3.89 12.93
N ARG A 140 4.33 -4.50 13.88
CA ARG A 140 3.74 -5.41 14.87
C ARG A 140 2.47 -4.79 15.43
N PHE A 141 1.37 -5.45 15.08
CA PHE A 141 0.02 -4.99 15.28
C PHE A 141 -0.21 -4.70 16.75
N LEU A 142 -0.66 -3.48 17.01
CA LEU A 142 -1.34 -3.10 18.24
C LEU A 142 -2.63 -3.91 18.31
N ASP A 143 -2.87 -4.51 19.47
CA ASP A 143 -4.05 -5.31 19.82
C ASP A 143 -5.38 -4.61 19.52
#